data_AF-A0A5A7N026-F1
#
_entry.id   AF-A0A5A7N026-F1
#
_cell.length_a   1.000
_cell.length_b   1.000
_cell.length_c   1.000
_cell.angle_alpha   90.00
_cell.angle_beta   90.00
_cell.angle_gamma   90.00
#
_symmetry.space_group_name_H-M   'P 1'
#
loop_
_entity.id
_entity.type
_entity.pdbx_description
1 polymer ?
#
loop_
_entity_poly.entity_id
_entity_poly.type
_entity_poly.pdbx_seq_one_letter_code
_entity_poly.pdbx_strand_id
1 'polypeptide(L)'
;MLHVGEIPPILYLMSSYTRRAALTLALMLSSLPFKVDAQTVSAGDRLNLGLAMKIATEFGEQDWPQMAQASRTTLLIAPDEQAIICLDDAPEGFERQSDDLLDCPIHLAKTPHNPYRIRAFTTFGRTPTVIIGSPYSAEPFALWIGIWLHEHFHQYQMSRPDYRVEAESLGLAEPGDSAGAWMTDYDFPFADKSLNEAFDKVGRTALSALKAADNDALRKGVEAHIQALNDFEAIAGPRSTRWAAFTAWQEGTADAFQIHMLMKTAENAQTFGLDGQKSNFLRTAKRQQAQMESRLRSADLARDKVLAFYALGAAQSQILERLNTDWKTRYRTEPFTLKLLLEQAISRPSGQ
;
A
#
# COMPACT_ATOMS: atom_id res chain seq x y z
N MET A 1 4.45 31.19 3.29
CA MET A 1 2.98 31.15 3.15
C MET A 1 2.63 29.87 2.41
N LEU A 2 2.37 28.80 3.16
CA LEU A 2 1.89 27.53 2.64
C LEU A 2 0.38 27.51 2.87
N HIS A 3 -0.40 27.64 1.80
CA HIS A 3 -1.81 27.26 1.85
C HIS A 3 -1.85 25.74 1.80
N VAL A 4 -2.16 25.14 2.94
CA VAL A 4 -2.60 23.75 3.02
C VAL A 4 -3.91 23.67 2.26
N GLY A 5 -3.87 23.09 1.06
CA GLY A 5 -5.04 22.80 0.26
C GLY A 5 -5.98 21.92 1.07
N GLU A 6 -7.25 22.32 1.08
CA GLU A 6 -8.36 21.64 1.71
C GLU A 6 -8.36 20.16 1.31
N ILE A 7 -8.26 19.27 2.30
CA ILE A 7 -8.57 17.85 2.15
C ILE A 7 -10.07 17.78 1.84
N PRO A 8 -10.49 17.27 0.66
CA PRO A 8 -11.92 17.19 0.36
C PRO A 8 -12.60 16.19 1.32
N PRO A 9 -13.75 16.56 1.91
CA PRO A 9 -14.47 15.68 2.82
C PRO A 9 -15.20 14.60 2.00
N ILE A 10 -14.70 13.37 2.01
CA ILE A 10 -15.50 12.20 1.60
C ILE A 10 -16.44 11.88 2.76
N LEU A 11 -17.59 12.55 2.75
CA LEU A 11 -18.67 12.42 3.73
C LEU A 11 -19.82 11.64 3.09
N TYR A 12 -20.03 10.39 3.50
CA TYR A 12 -21.27 9.67 3.20
C TYR A 12 -22.32 9.89 4.30
N LEU A 13 -23.49 10.34 3.84
CA LEU A 13 -24.74 10.59 4.55
C LEU A 13 -25.26 9.37 5.34
N MET A 14 -25.76 9.59 6.55
CA MET A 14 -27.00 8.97 7.03
C MET A 14 -27.78 9.92 7.96
N SER A 15 -29.09 9.94 7.72
CA SER A 15 -30.09 10.90 8.18
C SER A 15 -30.42 10.84 9.67
N SER A 16 -30.79 12.02 10.17
CA SER A 16 -31.35 12.40 11.46
C SER A 16 -32.52 11.56 11.97
N TYR A 17 -32.57 11.29 13.29
CA TYR A 17 -33.80 11.33 14.10
C TYR A 17 -33.54 11.81 15.55
N THR A 18 -34.09 13.01 15.81
CA THR A 18 -34.74 13.54 17.03
C THR A 18 -34.03 13.73 18.38
N ARG A 19 -34.22 14.97 18.87
CA ARG A 19 -33.83 15.63 20.14
C ARG A 19 -34.73 15.26 21.34
N ARG A 20 -34.20 15.45 22.56
CA ARG A 20 -34.78 16.11 23.78
C ARG A 20 -33.67 16.16 24.87
N ALA A 21 -33.15 17.34 25.27
CA ALA A 21 -33.56 18.21 26.41
C ALA A 21 -33.55 17.48 27.78
N ALA A 22 -33.03 17.96 28.91
CA ALA A 22 -32.29 19.15 29.34
C ALA A 22 -31.80 18.96 30.80
N LEU A 23 -31.02 19.94 31.29
CA LEU A 23 -30.81 20.37 32.69
C LEU A 23 -29.69 19.74 33.58
N THR A 24 -28.59 20.50 33.62
CA THR A 24 -27.88 21.08 34.78
C THR A 24 -27.83 20.36 36.13
N LEU A 25 -26.61 20.03 36.57
CA LEU A 25 -26.19 20.23 37.96
C LEU A 25 -24.70 20.60 38.01
N ALA A 26 -24.42 21.84 38.39
CA ALA A 26 -23.08 22.32 38.69
C ALA A 26 -22.70 21.90 40.10
N LEU A 27 -21.75 20.96 40.22
CA LEU A 27 -20.97 20.79 41.44
C LEU A 27 -19.57 21.35 41.19
N MET A 28 -19.24 22.44 41.90
CA MET A 28 -17.87 22.87 42.09
C MET A 28 -17.14 21.82 42.93
N LEU A 29 -16.49 20.86 42.26
CA LEU A 29 -15.35 20.16 42.83
C LEU A 29 -14.10 20.94 42.44
N SER A 30 -13.42 21.44 43.46
CA SER A 30 -12.05 21.94 43.42
C SER A 30 -11.15 20.97 42.63
N SER A 31 -10.92 21.29 41.37
CA SER A 31 -9.97 20.59 40.51
C SER A 31 -8.57 20.94 40.96
N LEU A 32 -7.95 20.05 41.73
CA LEU A 32 -6.50 19.88 41.62
C LEU A 32 -6.21 19.71 40.12
N PRO A 33 -5.23 20.43 39.54
CA PRO A 33 -4.80 20.11 38.20
C PRO A 33 -4.22 18.71 38.26
N PHE A 34 -5.03 17.71 37.92
CA PHE A 34 -4.47 16.50 37.34
C PHE A 34 -3.64 17.01 36.18
N LYS A 35 -2.31 16.91 36.31
CA LYS A 35 -1.48 16.82 35.13
C LYS A 35 -2.10 15.67 34.35
N VAL A 36 -2.85 16.00 33.30
CA VAL A 36 -3.12 15.08 32.23
C VAL A 36 -1.71 14.66 31.82
N ASP A 37 -1.36 13.40 32.11
CA ASP A 37 -0.07 12.85 31.67
C ASP A 37 0.11 13.25 30.22
N ALA A 38 1.32 13.74 29.90
CA ALA A 38 1.63 14.22 28.58
C ALA A 38 1.13 13.20 27.56
N GLN A 39 0.26 13.67 26.67
CA GLN A 39 -0.22 12.91 25.53
C GLN A 39 1.01 12.40 24.80
N THR A 40 1.16 11.09 24.71
CA THR A 40 2.33 10.43 24.12
C THR A 40 1.83 9.25 23.31
N VAL A 41 2.39 9.08 22.10
CA VAL A 41 2.18 7.88 21.30
C VAL A 41 2.39 6.67 22.20
N SER A 42 1.39 5.79 22.26
CA SER A 42 1.38 4.66 23.17
C SER A 42 2.63 3.79 22.97
N ALA A 43 3.11 3.16 24.05
CA ALA A 43 4.27 2.26 23.97
C ALA A 43 4.07 1.13 22.93
N GLY A 44 2.83 0.65 22.77
CA GLY A 44 2.48 -0.35 21.76
C GLY A 44 2.59 0.19 20.34
N ASP A 45 2.08 1.39 20.08
CA ASP A 45 2.19 2.02 18.75
C ASP A 45 3.65 2.33 18.40
N ARG A 46 4.44 2.84 19.36
CA ARG A 46 5.89 3.06 19.18
C ARG A 46 6.61 1.76 18.85
N LEU A 47 6.31 0.68 19.56
CA LEU A 47 6.90 -0.64 19.31
C LEU A 47 6.55 -1.13 17.90
N ASN A 48 5.27 -1.04 17.52
CA ASN A 48 4.77 -1.60 16.27
C ASN A 48 5.31 -0.82 15.06
N LEU A 49 5.24 0.51 15.10
CA LEU A 49 5.76 1.35 14.03
C LEU A 49 7.29 1.29 13.97
N GLY A 50 7.96 1.30 15.11
CA GLY A 50 9.41 1.13 15.18
C GLY A 50 9.86 -0.20 14.58
N LEU A 51 9.11 -1.29 14.80
CA LEU A 51 9.38 -2.56 14.16
C LEU A 51 9.15 -2.51 12.64
N ALA A 52 8.04 -1.92 12.18
CA ALA A 52 7.76 -1.79 10.75
C ALA A 52 8.87 -1.01 10.02
N MET A 53 9.31 0.11 10.61
CA MET A 53 10.42 0.91 10.09
C MET A 53 11.75 0.14 10.09
N LYS A 54 12.05 -0.63 11.14
CA LYS A 54 13.25 -1.50 11.18
C LYS A 54 13.23 -2.56 10.08
N ILE A 55 12.09 -3.21 9.86
CA ILE A 55 11.93 -4.20 8.78
C ILE A 55 12.18 -3.55 7.42
N ALA A 56 11.58 -2.38 7.17
CA ALA A 56 11.79 -1.64 5.93
C ALA A 56 13.26 -1.21 5.73
N THR A 57 13.93 -0.72 6.77
CA THR A 57 15.34 -0.33 6.68
C THR A 57 16.25 -1.55 6.45
N GLU A 58 16.05 -2.62 7.21
CA GLU A 58 16.91 -3.81 7.14
C GLU A 58 16.72 -4.55 5.81
N PHE A 59 15.47 -4.81 5.40
CA PHE A 59 15.19 -5.66 4.23
C PHE A 59 14.82 -4.90 2.97
N GLY A 60 14.22 -3.72 3.10
CA GLY A 60 13.80 -2.91 1.97
C GLY A 60 14.99 -2.50 1.12
N GLU A 61 16.05 -1.93 1.71
CA GLU A 61 17.24 -1.51 0.95
C GLU A 61 18.01 -2.69 0.35
N GLN A 62 18.03 -3.84 1.03
CA GLN A 62 18.67 -5.06 0.52
C GLN A 62 18.00 -5.55 -0.76
N ASP A 63 16.67 -5.47 -0.83
CA ASP A 63 15.89 -6.08 -1.91
C ASP A 63 15.46 -5.07 -2.98
N TRP A 64 15.37 -3.78 -2.64
CA TRP A 64 14.86 -2.71 -3.50
C TRP A 64 15.84 -1.52 -3.52
N PRO A 65 16.47 -1.24 -4.68
CA PRO A 65 17.45 -0.16 -4.78
C PRO A 65 16.89 1.20 -4.38
N GLN A 66 17.60 1.92 -3.50
CA GLN A 66 17.23 3.27 -3.04
C GLN A 66 15.95 3.31 -2.18
N MET A 67 15.51 2.19 -1.62
CA MET A 67 14.38 2.16 -0.69
C MET A 67 14.61 3.09 0.52
N ALA A 68 15.83 3.14 1.05
CA ALA A 68 16.20 3.98 2.19
C ALA A 68 16.08 5.48 1.92
N GLN A 69 15.98 5.90 0.65
CA GLN A 69 15.76 7.31 0.27
C GLN A 69 14.27 7.69 0.30
N ALA A 70 13.36 6.71 0.37
CA ALA A 70 11.95 6.97 0.47
C ALA A 70 11.62 7.70 1.79
N SER A 71 10.63 8.60 1.74
CA SER A 71 10.05 9.18 2.94
C SER A 71 9.61 8.07 3.89
N ARG A 72 9.82 8.27 5.20
CA ARG A 72 9.24 7.44 6.26
C ARG A 72 8.14 8.18 7.01
N THR A 73 7.73 9.35 6.50
CA THR A 73 6.75 10.21 7.18
C THR A 73 5.44 9.45 7.36
N THR A 74 4.97 9.40 8.60
CA THR A 74 3.75 8.67 8.97
C THR A 74 2.87 9.57 9.82
N LEU A 75 1.60 9.70 9.46
CA LEU A 75 0.54 10.21 10.31
C LEU A 75 -0.21 9.01 10.91
N LEU A 76 0.08 8.73 12.17
CA LEU A 76 -0.61 7.71 12.96
C LEU A 76 -1.84 8.33 13.62
N ILE A 77 -3.03 7.78 13.38
CA ILE A 77 -4.28 8.22 14.00
C ILE A 77 -4.63 7.25 15.13
N ALA A 78 -4.51 7.69 16.38
CA ALA A 78 -4.88 6.95 17.58
C ALA A 78 -6.27 7.39 18.10
N PRO A 79 -6.84 6.77 19.15
CA PRO A 79 -8.17 7.12 19.64
C PRO A 79 -8.34 8.57 20.12
N ASP A 80 -7.35 9.10 20.84
CA ASP A 80 -7.43 10.42 21.48
C ASP A 80 -6.51 11.46 20.84
N GLU A 81 -5.56 11.02 20.01
CA GLU A 81 -4.51 11.84 19.42
C GLU A 81 -4.11 11.35 18.03
N GLN A 82 -3.40 12.20 17.30
CA GLN A 82 -2.72 11.84 16.06
C GLN A 82 -1.26 12.27 16.13
N ALA A 83 -0.37 11.47 15.56
CA ALA A 83 1.06 11.65 15.61
C ALA A 83 1.64 11.75 14.20
N ILE A 84 2.35 12.85 13.91
CA ILE A 84 3.21 12.94 12.73
C ILE A 84 4.62 12.52 13.15
N ILE A 85 5.16 11.56 12.41
CA ILE A 85 6.44 10.91 12.71
C ILE A 85 7.34 11.05 11.48
N CYS A 86 8.63 11.30 11.70
CA CYS A 86 9.63 11.53 10.64
C CYS A 86 9.29 12.75 9.75
N LEU A 87 8.89 13.87 10.36
CA LEU A 87 8.76 15.17 9.70
C LEU A 87 9.32 16.26 10.62
N ASP A 88 10.34 16.98 10.18
CA ASP A 88 11.02 18.00 11.01
C ASP A 88 10.12 19.22 11.27
N ASP A 89 9.48 19.72 10.21
CA ASP A 89 8.61 20.89 10.24
C ASP A 89 7.14 20.45 10.21
N ALA A 90 6.61 20.01 11.36
CA ALA A 90 5.21 19.62 11.46
C ALA A 90 4.24 20.80 11.25
N PRO A 91 3.04 20.56 10.71
CA PRO A 91 2.00 21.58 10.56
C PRO A 91 1.59 22.24 11.88
N GLU A 92 0.96 23.41 11.78
CA GLU A 92 0.39 24.11 12.93
C GLU A 92 -0.58 23.21 13.71
N GLY A 93 -0.52 23.29 15.04
CA GLY A 93 -1.33 22.47 15.95
C GLY A 93 -0.69 21.15 16.37
N PHE A 94 0.46 20.79 15.79
CA PHE A 94 1.27 19.65 16.23
C PHE A 94 2.42 20.10 17.15
N GLU A 95 2.52 19.48 18.32
CA GLU A 95 3.54 19.76 19.34
C GLU A 95 4.63 18.70 19.35
N ARG A 96 5.90 19.12 19.22
CA ARG A 96 7.06 18.23 19.25
C ARG A 96 7.19 17.56 20.62
N GLN A 97 7.34 16.25 20.61
CA GLN A 97 7.66 15.43 21.77
C GLN A 97 9.17 15.42 22.04
N SER A 98 9.57 15.21 23.30
CA SER A 98 10.99 15.08 23.67
C SER A 98 11.64 13.81 23.11
N ASP A 99 10.85 12.75 22.97
CA ASP A 99 11.34 11.41 22.67
C ASP A 99 11.03 11.03 21.22
N ASP A 100 12.08 10.86 20.43
CA ASP A 100 12.02 10.44 19.04
C ASP A 100 11.76 8.93 18.89
N LEU A 101 11.32 8.51 17.70
CA LEU A 101 11.19 7.11 17.30
C LEU A 101 12.25 6.76 16.26
N LEU A 102 13.32 6.03 16.64
CA LEU A 102 14.40 5.65 15.70
C LEU A 102 14.97 6.85 14.94
N ASP A 103 15.30 7.90 15.70
CA ASP A 103 15.80 9.20 15.21
C ASP A 103 14.77 10.01 14.42
N CYS A 104 13.50 9.58 14.38
CA CYS A 104 12.44 10.36 13.81
C CYS A 104 11.76 11.26 14.84
N PRO A 105 11.65 12.58 14.57
CA PRO A 105 10.79 13.46 15.35
C PRO A 105 9.37 12.93 15.44
N ILE A 106 8.74 13.13 16.60
CA ILE A 106 7.32 12.86 16.83
C ILE A 106 6.64 14.16 17.21
N HIS A 107 5.58 14.52 16.50
CA HIS A 107 4.75 15.66 16.82
C HIS A 107 3.31 15.20 17.04
N LEU A 108 2.65 15.70 18.08
CA LEU A 108 1.31 15.27 18.49
C LEU A 108 0.28 16.38 18.38
N ALA A 109 -0.93 15.99 18.00
CA ALA A 109 -2.10 16.85 18.03
C ALA A 109 -3.31 16.04 18.51
N LYS A 110 -4.34 16.73 19.00
CA LYS A 110 -5.65 16.07 19.21
C LYS A 110 -6.18 15.56 17.87
N THR A 111 -6.68 14.33 17.87
CA THR A 111 -7.30 13.78 16.66
C THR A 111 -8.75 14.26 16.55
N PRO A 112 -9.17 14.79 15.39
CA PRO A 112 -10.60 14.95 15.09
C PRO A 112 -11.18 13.66 14.48
N HIS A 113 -10.36 12.63 14.28
CA HIS A 113 -10.70 11.45 13.51
C HIS A 113 -10.88 10.23 14.41
N ASN A 114 -11.83 9.37 14.04
CA ASN A 114 -11.99 8.07 14.68
C ASN A 114 -11.02 7.06 14.03
N PRO A 115 -10.05 6.51 14.77
CA PRO A 115 -9.04 5.60 14.21
C PRO A 115 -9.64 4.33 13.60
N TYR A 116 -10.81 3.87 14.09
CA TYR A 116 -11.49 2.67 13.62
C TYR A 116 -12.10 2.82 12.21
N ARG A 117 -12.06 4.02 11.64
CA ARG A 117 -12.61 4.33 10.31
C ARG A 117 -11.53 4.69 9.29
N ILE A 118 -10.26 4.61 9.68
CA ILE A 118 -9.14 4.95 8.82
C ILE A 118 -8.73 3.71 8.02
N ARG A 119 -8.89 3.78 6.70
CA ARG A 119 -8.13 2.90 5.80
C ARG A 119 -6.72 3.47 5.73
N ALA A 120 -5.71 2.60 5.70
CA ALA A 120 -4.36 3.06 5.44
C ALA A 120 -4.26 3.54 3.99
N PHE A 121 -3.50 4.61 3.76
CA PHE A 121 -3.15 5.11 2.43
C PHE A 121 -1.97 6.06 2.51
N THR A 122 -1.21 6.19 1.43
CA THR A 122 -0.16 7.20 1.29
C THR A 122 -0.66 8.45 0.57
N THR A 123 -0.41 9.63 1.15
CA THR A 123 -0.79 10.90 0.54
C THR A 123 0.06 11.22 -0.68
N PHE A 124 -0.59 11.81 -1.68
CA PHE A 124 0.08 12.49 -2.78
C PHE A 124 0.44 13.91 -2.33
N GLY A 125 1.72 14.28 -2.37
CA GLY A 125 2.16 15.59 -1.94
C GLY A 125 3.67 15.74 -2.00
N ARG A 126 4.16 16.90 -1.53
CA ARG A 126 5.60 17.21 -1.50
C ARG A 126 6.39 16.19 -0.68
N THR A 127 5.79 15.69 0.39
CA THR A 127 6.32 14.60 1.20
C THR A 127 5.24 13.51 1.28
N PRO A 128 5.36 12.43 0.49
CA PRO A 128 4.47 11.29 0.61
C PRO A 128 4.41 10.82 2.06
N THR A 129 3.20 10.73 2.62
CA THR A 129 2.98 10.44 4.04
C THR A 129 2.03 9.26 4.18
N VAL A 130 2.45 8.20 4.88
CA VAL A 130 1.56 7.10 5.25
C VAL A 130 0.55 7.61 6.28
N ILE A 131 -0.73 7.54 5.98
CA ILE A 131 -1.80 7.74 6.95
C ILE A 131 -2.27 6.35 7.37
N ILE A 132 -2.23 6.06 8.67
CA ILE A 132 -2.64 4.76 9.20
C ILE A 132 -3.29 4.91 10.58
N GLY A 133 -4.35 4.14 10.83
CA GLY A 133 -4.94 4.04 12.16
C GLY A 133 -4.06 3.20 13.10
N SER A 134 -4.09 3.53 14.40
CA SER A 134 -3.43 2.71 15.42
C SER A 134 -3.91 1.25 15.33
N PRO A 135 -3.01 0.27 15.54
CA PRO A 135 -3.28 -1.17 15.52
C PRO A 135 -4.29 -1.68 16.57
N TYR A 136 -5.10 -0.82 17.17
CA TYR A 136 -6.00 -1.07 18.30
C TYR A 136 -6.92 -2.31 18.13
N SER A 137 -7.15 -2.77 16.90
CA SER A 137 -7.88 -4.01 16.59
C SER A 137 -7.21 -4.90 15.54
N ALA A 138 -5.97 -4.60 15.13
CA ALA A 138 -5.29 -5.35 14.09
C ALA A 138 -4.69 -6.64 14.67
N GLU A 139 -5.57 -7.57 15.03
CA GLU A 139 -5.23 -8.97 15.09
C GLU A 139 -5.32 -9.54 13.65
N PRO A 140 -4.23 -10.10 13.11
CA PRO A 140 -2.91 -10.22 13.74
C PRO A 140 -2.04 -8.97 13.53
N PHE A 141 -1.26 -8.62 14.56
CA PHE A 141 -0.22 -7.57 14.57
C PHE A 141 0.66 -7.55 13.32
N ALA A 142 1.01 -8.73 12.80
CA ALA A 142 1.77 -8.87 11.56
C ALA A 142 1.06 -8.28 10.33
N LEU A 143 -0.28 -8.33 10.26
CA LEU A 143 -1.04 -7.74 9.16
C LEU A 143 -0.93 -6.21 9.19
N TRP A 144 -1.01 -5.59 10.37
CA TRP A 144 -0.85 -4.14 10.48
C TRP A 144 0.53 -3.69 10.01
N ILE A 145 1.58 -4.41 10.41
CA ILE A 145 2.94 -4.16 9.92
C ILE A 145 3.01 -4.32 8.40
N GLY A 146 2.37 -5.38 7.87
CA GLY A 146 2.25 -5.59 6.43
C GLY A 146 1.62 -4.40 5.72
N ILE A 147 0.50 -3.89 6.24
CA ILE A 147 -0.21 -2.74 5.68
C ILE A 147 0.69 -1.50 5.71
N TRP A 148 1.41 -1.22 6.80
CA TRP A 148 2.35 -0.10 6.82
C TRP A 148 3.47 -0.28 5.78
N LEU A 149 4.01 -1.49 5.62
CA LEU A 149 5.03 -1.80 4.62
C LEU A 149 4.50 -1.62 3.18
N HIS A 150 3.25 -1.97 2.91
CA HIS A 150 2.56 -1.68 1.66
C HIS A 150 2.53 -0.18 1.38
N GLU A 151 2.02 0.60 2.34
CA GLU A 151 1.94 2.06 2.19
C GLU A 151 3.32 2.72 2.08
N HIS A 152 4.31 2.21 2.80
CA HIS A 152 5.69 2.67 2.69
C HIS A 152 6.29 2.37 1.31
N PHE A 153 5.89 1.27 0.68
CA PHE A 153 6.28 1.00 -0.71
C PHE A 153 5.71 2.04 -1.69
N HIS A 154 4.52 2.58 -1.41
CA HIS A 154 4.01 3.73 -2.16
C HIS A 154 4.87 4.98 -1.96
N GLN A 155 5.38 5.25 -0.75
CA GLN A 155 6.36 6.34 -0.55
C GLN A 155 7.63 6.12 -1.39
N TYR A 156 8.08 4.87 -1.54
CA TYR A 156 9.19 4.52 -2.42
C TYR A 156 8.87 4.78 -3.90
N GLN A 157 7.71 4.33 -4.39
CA GLN A 157 7.27 4.60 -5.77
C GLN A 157 7.16 6.11 -6.06
N MET A 158 6.58 6.86 -5.13
CA MET A 158 6.38 8.30 -5.23
C MET A 158 7.68 9.11 -5.03
N SER A 159 8.75 8.49 -4.52
CA SER A 159 10.08 9.12 -4.42
C SER A 159 10.84 9.13 -5.74
N ARG A 160 10.34 8.43 -6.76
CA ARG A 160 10.93 8.46 -8.10
C ARG A 160 10.92 9.89 -8.67
N PRO A 161 12.00 10.30 -9.36
CA PRO A 161 11.95 11.50 -10.20
C PRO A 161 10.77 11.41 -11.16
N ASP A 162 10.11 12.54 -11.38
CA ASP A 162 9.02 12.70 -12.35
C ASP A 162 7.80 11.78 -12.17
N TYR A 163 7.67 11.04 -11.06
CA TYR A 163 6.52 10.13 -10.81
C TYR A 163 5.17 10.78 -11.14
N ARG A 164 4.96 12.01 -10.65
CA ARG A 164 3.73 12.76 -10.90
C ARG A 164 3.54 13.09 -12.38
N VAL A 165 4.60 13.54 -13.06
CA VAL A 165 4.56 13.89 -14.49
C VAL A 165 4.26 12.65 -15.33
N GLU A 166 4.92 11.53 -15.04
CA GLU A 166 4.70 10.26 -15.72
C GLU A 166 3.27 9.75 -15.49
N ALA A 167 2.76 9.81 -14.25
CA ALA A 167 1.38 9.42 -13.93
C ALA A 167 0.35 10.31 -14.64
N GLU A 168 0.55 11.63 -14.66
CA GLU A 168 -0.31 12.57 -15.38
C GLU A 168 -0.27 12.34 -16.90
N SER A 169 0.89 11.94 -17.45
CA SER A 169 1.06 11.66 -18.89
C SER A 169 0.24 10.47 -19.39
N LEU A 170 -0.27 9.62 -18.50
CA LEU A 170 -1.21 8.55 -18.85
C LEU A 170 -2.55 9.10 -19.38
N GLY A 171 -2.85 10.38 -19.13
CA GLY A 171 -4.05 11.06 -19.62
C GLY A 171 -5.34 10.43 -19.09
N LEU A 172 -5.32 9.95 -17.84
CA LEU A 172 -6.42 9.25 -17.19
C LEU A 172 -7.35 10.17 -16.39
N ALA A 173 -6.88 11.37 -16.05
CA ALA A 173 -7.69 12.39 -15.39
C ALA A 173 -8.86 12.83 -16.28
N GLU A 174 -10.03 13.05 -15.68
CA GLU A 174 -11.14 13.76 -16.31
C GLU A 174 -10.93 15.28 -16.20
N PRO A 175 -11.57 16.09 -17.06
CA PRO A 175 -11.53 17.55 -16.92
C PRO A 175 -11.95 18.00 -15.52
N GLY A 176 -11.04 18.71 -14.82
CA GLY A 176 -11.27 19.20 -13.45
C GLY A 176 -10.71 18.30 -12.34
N ASP A 177 -10.19 17.12 -12.67
CA ASP A 177 -9.46 16.29 -11.70
C ASP A 177 -8.02 16.80 -11.52
N SER A 178 -7.85 17.69 -10.54
CA SER A 178 -6.55 18.26 -10.15
C SER A 178 -5.90 17.54 -8.97
N ALA A 179 -6.64 16.63 -8.32
CA ALA A 179 -6.23 15.93 -7.10
C ALA A 179 -5.81 14.48 -7.36
N GLY A 180 -5.98 13.96 -8.58
CA GLY A 180 -5.63 12.58 -8.94
C GLY A 180 -6.71 11.58 -8.54
N ALA A 181 -7.98 12.01 -8.47
CA ALA A 181 -9.11 11.15 -8.11
C ALA A 181 -9.24 9.94 -9.06
N TRP A 182 -8.80 10.06 -10.31
CA TRP A 182 -8.73 8.94 -11.26
C TRP A 182 -7.92 7.75 -10.73
N MET A 183 -6.97 7.93 -9.82
CA MET A 183 -6.20 6.81 -9.28
C MET A 183 -7.07 5.88 -8.42
N THR A 184 -8.13 6.41 -7.79
CA THR A 184 -9.04 5.65 -6.91
C THR A 184 -10.43 5.43 -7.52
N ASP A 185 -10.92 6.39 -8.31
CA ASP A 185 -12.31 6.47 -8.78
C ASP A 185 -12.43 6.40 -10.31
N TYR A 186 -11.46 5.78 -10.99
CA TYR A 186 -11.55 5.53 -12.42
C TYR A 186 -12.78 4.68 -12.77
N ASP A 187 -13.55 5.12 -13.76
CA ASP A 187 -14.72 4.41 -14.28
C ASP A 187 -14.32 3.24 -15.19
N PHE A 188 -13.67 2.23 -14.59
CA PHE A 188 -13.34 1.00 -15.30
C PHE A 188 -14.62 0.19 -15.56
N PRO A 189 -14.82 -0.39 -16.76
CA PRO A 189 -16.02 -1.15 -17.09
C PRO A 189 -16.01 -2.55 -16.47
N PHE A 190 -15.99 -2.64 -15.14
CA PHE A 190 -15.89 -3.89 -14.37
C PHE A 190 -17.01 -4.90 -14.66
N ALA A 191 -18.18 -4.41 -15.10
CA ALA A 191 -19.34 -5.24 -15.41
C ALA A 191 -19.38 -5.74 -16.86
N ASP A 192 -18.43 -5.33 -17.72
CA ASP A 192 -18.37 -5.82 -19.10
C ASP A 192 -17.99 -7.29 -19.13
N LYS A 193 -18.85 -8.10 -19.77
CA LYS A 193 -18.69 -9.56 -19.79
C LYS A 193 -17.49 -10.00 -20.62
N SER A 194 -17.26 -9.40 -21.79
CA SER A 194 -16.14 -9.76 -22.67
C SER A 194 -14.81 -9.44 -22.00
N LEU A 195 -14.75 -8.31 -21.29
CA LEU A 195 -13.59 -7.90 -20.53
C LEU A 195 -13.32 -8.83 -19.33
N ASN A 196 -14.38 -9.24 -18.63
CA ASN A 196 -14.27 -10.18 -17.51
C ASN A 196 -13.77 -11.56 -17.99
N GLU A 197 -14.31 -12.08 -19.10
CA GLU A 197 -13.83 -13.34 -19.71
C GLU A 197 -12.35 -13.26 -20.13
N ALA A 198 -11.93 -12.13 -20.72
CA ALA A 198 -10.53 -11.91 -21.07
C ALA A 198 -9.62 -11.82 -19.83
N PHE A 199 -10.07 -11.13 -18.78
CA PHE A 199 -9.31 -10.97 -17.55
C PHE A 199 -9.23 -12.26 -16.72
N ASP A 200 -10.25 -13.12 -16.75
CA ASP A 200 -10.17 -14.46 -16.16
C ASP A 200 -9.01 -15.28 -16.79
N LYS A 201 -8.83 -15.19 -18.11
CA LYS A 201 -7.68 -15.80 -18.79
C LYS A 201 -6.35 -15.18 -18.34
N VAL A 202 -6.29 -13.86 -18.16
CA VAL A 202 -5.11 -13.17 -17.60
C VAL A 202 -4.77 -13.72 -16.20
N GLY A 203 -5.76 -13.85 -15.31
CA GLY A 203 -5.58 -14.39 -13.97
C GLY A 203 -5.08 -15.84 -13.97
N ARG A 204 -5.72 -16.71 -14.74
CA ARG A 204 -5.34 -18.13 -14.82
C ARG A 204 -3.94 -18.34 -15.40
N THR A 205 -3.57 -17.58 -16.42
CA THR A 205 -2.22 -17.66 -17.02
C THR A 205 -1.14 -17.13 -16.09
N ALA A 206 -1.39 -16.03 -15.37
CA ALA A 206 -0.50 -15.52 -14.34
C ALA A 206 -0.26 -16.57 -13.24
N LEU A 207 -1.35 -17.16 -12.71
CA LEU A 207 -1.26 -18.18 -11.68
C LEU A 207 -0.51 -19.43 -12.17
N SER A 208 -0.74 -19.85 -13.42
CA SER A 208 -0.02 -20.98 -14.03
C SER A 208 1.48 -20.71 -14.13
N ALA A 209 1.88 -19.52 -14.59
CA ALA A 209 3.30 -19.13 -14.64
C ALA A 209 3.90 -19.10 -13.24
N LEU A 210 3.21 -18.46 -12.28
CA LEU A 210 3.64 -18.36 -10.89
C LEU A 210 3.82 -19.74 -10.21
N LYS A 211 3.04 -20.74 -10.60
CA LYS A 211 3.09 -22.12 -10.08
C LYS A 211 3.92 -23.08 -10.93
N ALA A 212 4.58 -22.62 -11.99
CA ALA A 212 5.38 -23.46 -12.85
C ALA A 212 6.48 -24.22 -12.07
N ALA A 213 6.67 -25.50 -12.37
CA ALA A 213 7.57 -26.38 -11.61
C ALA A 213 9.07 -26.10 -11.86
N ASP A 214 9.40 -25.60 -13.04
CA ASP A 214 10.76 -25.33 -13.51
C ASP A 214 10.80 -24.09 -14.41
N ASN A 215 12.01 -23.72 -14.86
CA ASN A 215 12.24 -22.51 -15.65
C ASN A 215 11.66 -22.58 -17.08
N ASP A 216 11.60 -23.77 -17.69
CA ASP A 216 11.03 -23.93 -19.03
C ASP A 216 9.51 -23.79 -18.99
N ALA A 217 8.87 -24.42 -18.01
CA ALA A 217 7.45 -24.25 -17.73
C ALA A 217 7.13 -22.80 -17.34
N LEU A 218 7.99 -22.13 -16.57
CA LEU A 218 7.83 -20.72 -16.21
C LEU A 218 7.82 -19.85 -17.46
N ARG A 219 8.82 -19.98 -18.33
CA ARG A 219 8.92 -19.22 -19.59
C ARG A 219 7.70 -19.40 -20.49
N LYS A 220 7.28 -20.64 -20.73
CA LYS A 220 6.05 -20.93 -21.50
C LYS A 220 4.80 -20.35 -20.85
N GLY A 221 4.72 -20.40 -19.52
CA GLY A 221 3.63 -19.80 -18.76
C GLY A 221 3.60 -18.27 -18.94
N VAL A 222 4.77 -17.62 -18.93
CA VAL A 222 4.91 -16.18 -19.15
C VAL A 222 4.52 -15.79 -20.58
N GLU A 223 4.93 -16.56 -21.59
CA GLU A 223 4.48 -16.35 -22.99
C GLU A 223 2.95 -16.41 -23.10
N ALA A 224 2.32 -17.42 -22.51
CA ALA A 224 0.87 -17.54 -22.48
C ALA A 224 0.20 -16.38 -21.73
N HIS A 225 0.82 -15.90 -20.66
CA HIS A 225 0.34 -14.75 -19.90
C HIS A 225 0.44 -13.43 -20.69
N ILE A 226 1.55 -13.19 -21.37
CA ILE A 226 1.73 -12.02 -22.26
C ILE A 226 0.68 -12.04 -23.37
N GLN A 227 0.41 -13.20 -23.97
CA GLN A 227 -0.65 -13.31 -24.97
C GLN A 227 -2.04 -13.00 -24.36
N ALA A 228 -2.34 -13.48 -23.16
CA ALA A 228 -3.60 -13.16 -22.49
C ALA A 228 -3.72 -11.65 -22.18
N LEU A 229 -2.63 -10.99 -21.80
CA LEU A 229 -2.60 -9.53 -21.63
C LEU A 229 -2.89 -8.81 -22.95
N ASN A 230 -2.25 -9.23 -24.06
CA ASN A 230 -2.52 -8.66 -25.38
C ASN A 230 -4.01 -8.78 -25.77
N ASP A 231 -4.61 -9.95 -25.55
CA ASP A 231 -6.03 -10.18 -25.83
C ASP A 231 -6.93 -9.27 -24.96
N PHE A 232 -6.62 -9.14 -23.67
CA PHE A 232 -7.33 -8.27 -22.74
C PHE A 232 -7.22 -6.80 -23.14
N GLU A 233 -6.01 -6.32 -23.47
CA GLU A 233 -5.76 -4.93 -23.84
C GLU A 233 -6.50 -4.53 -25.13
N ALA A 234 -6.61 -5.45 -26.09
CA ALA A 234 -7.36 -5.24 -27.32
C ALA A 234 -8.87 -5.00 -27.06
N ILE A 235 -9.41 -5.65 -26.02
CA ILE A 235 -10.83 -5.51 -25.61
C ILE A 235 -11.02 -4.28 -24.71
N ALA A 236 -10.11 -4.08 -23.74
CA ALA A 236 -10.17 -2.98 -22.76
C ALA A 236 -10.06 -1.60 -23.43
N GLY A 237 -9.30 -1.54 -24.52
CA GLY A 237 -8.96 -0.30 -25.22
C GLY A 237 -7.87 0.51 -24.51
N PRO A 238 -7.27 1.49 -25.21
CA PRO A 238 -6.02 2.11 -24.77
C PRO A 238 -6.07 2.82 -23.42
N ARG A 239 -7.20 3.47 -23.10
CA ARG A 239 -7.36 4.23 -21.84
C ARG A 239 -7.42 3.28 -20.64
N SER A 240 -8.29 2.26 -20.71
CA SER A 240 -8.44 1.23 -19.68
C SER A 240 -7.16 0.41 -19.49
N THR A 241 -6.44 0.12 -20.58
CA THR A 241 -5.13 -0.55 -20.53
C THR A 241 -4.11 0.24 -19.73
N ARG A 242 -4.00 1.56 -19.96
CA ARG A 242 -3.07 2.42 -19.19
C ARG A 242 -3.43 2.45 -17.71
N TRP A 243 -4.71 2.55 -17.38
CA TRP A 243 -5.16 2.48 -15.99
C TRP A 243 -4.84 1.12 -15.36
N ALA A 244 -5.15 0.02 -16.04
CA ALA A 244 -4.86 -1.34 -15.56
C ALA A 244 -3.35 -1.55 -15.31
N ALA A 245 -2.51 -1.05 -16.21
CA ALA A 245 -1.06 -1.10 -16.08
C ALA A 245 -0.55 -0.25 -14.92
N PHE A 246 -1.10 0.96 -14.73
CA PHE A 246 -0.82 1.81 -13.58
C PHE A 246 -1.18 1.09 -12.27
N THR A 247 -2.41 0.60 -12.15
CA THR A 247 -2.90 -0.05 -10.93
C THR A 247 -2.13 -1.31 -10.60
N ALA A 248 -1.83 -2.18 -11.58
CA ALA A 248 -1.01 -3.37 -11.34
C ALA A 248 0.42 -3.01 -10.90
N TRP A 249 1.02 -1.99 -11.52
CA TRP A 249 2.35 -1.51 -11.13
C TRP A 249 2.36 -0.90 -9.74
N GLN A 250 1.42 0.00 -9.43
CA GLN A 250 1.35 0.74 -8.17
C GLN A 250 0.98 -0.18 -7.01
N GLU A 251 -0.20 -0.79 -7.09
CA GLU A 251 -0.82 -1.51 -5.97
C GLU A 251 -0.39 -2.96 -5.92
N GLY A 252 -0.30 -3.62 -7.09
CA GLY A 252 0.07 -5.02 -7.13
C GLY A 252 1.53 -5.26 -6.73
N THR A 253 2.46 -4.38 -7.11
CA THR A 253 3.85 -4.52 -6.66
C THR A 253 4.00 -4.23 -5.16
N ALA A 254 3.22 -3.29 -4.62
CA ALA A 254 3.15 -3.04 -3.18
C ALA A 254 2.60 -4.27 -2.41
N ASP A 255 1.57 -4.94 -2.95
CA ASP A 255 1.05 -6.21 -2.40
C ASP A 255 2.13 -7.31 -2.39
N ALA A 256 2.91 -7.45 -3.48
CA ALA A 256 4.03 -8.39 -3.54
C ALA A 256 5.12 -8.04 -2.53
N PHE A 257 5.46 -6.76 -2.39
CA PHE A 257 6.42 -6.27 -1.39
C PHE A 257 5.96 -6.61 0.03
N GLN A 258 4.68 -6.35 0.36
CA GLN A 258 4.09 -6.70 1.65
C GLN A 258 4.24 -8.19 1.95
N ILE A 259 3.85 -9.07 1.02
CA ILE A 259 3.93 -10.52 1.20
C ILE A 259 5.39 -10.95 1.44
N HIS A 260 6.29 -10.46 0.60
CA HIS A 260 7.72 -10.79 0.66
C HIS A 260 8.35 -10.34 1.99
N MET A 261 8.11 -9.10 2.42
CA MET A 261 8.63 -8.58 3.68
C MET A 261 8.10 -9.35 4.90
N LEU A 262 6.82 -9.72 4.91
CA LEU A 262 6.25 -10.53 6.00
C LEU A 262 6.89 -11.93 6.05
N MET A 263 7.15 -12.54 4.89
CA MET A 263 7.78 -13.86 4.81
C MET A 263 9.24 -13.79 5.25
N LYS A 264 10.00 -12.82 4.74
CA LYS A 264 11.40 -12.57 5.13
C LYS A 264 11.54 -12.24 6.62
N THR A 265 10.58 -11.51 7.19
CA THR A 265 10.52 -11.25 8.65
C THR A 265 10.29 -12.53 9.44
N ALA A 266 9.43 -13.44 8.98
CA ALA A 266 9.22 -14.72 9.65
C ALA A 266 10.46 -15.63 9.58
N GLU A 267 11.17 -15.63 8.45
CA GLU A 267 12.41 -16.39 8.26
C GLU A 267 13.53 -15.88 9.17
N ASN A 268 13.58 -14.57 9.40
CA ASN A 268 14.60 -13.86 10.17
C ASN A 268 14.05 -13.30 11.50
N ALA A 269 13.09 -13.98 12.11
CA ALA A 269 12.37 -13.47 13.28
C ALA A 269 13.31 -13.11 14.46
N GLN A 270 14.40 -13.86 14.63
CA GLN A 270 15.40 -13.63 15.67
C GLN A 270 16.05 -12.24 15.56
N THR A 271 16.31 -11.76 14.34
CA THR A 271 16.92 -10.44 14.07
C THR A 271 16.12 -9.29 14.70
N PHE A 272 14.80 -9.48 14.83
CA PHE A 272 13.90 -8.48 15.39
C PHE A 272 13.38 -8.83 16.79
N GLY A 273 13.88 -9.89 17.42
CA GLY A 273 13.37 -10.38 18.71
C GLY A 273 11.94 -10.94 18.63
N LEU A 274 11.56 -11.50 17.49
CA LEU A 274 10.20 -11.98 17.18
C LEU A 274 10.07 -13.51 17.20
N ASP A 275 10.93 -14.24 17.90
CA ASP A 275 10.92 -15.71 17.89
C ASP A 275 9.53 -16.29 18.24
N GLY A 276 8.87 -15.70 19.25
CA GLY A 276 7.49 -16.06 19.64
C GLY A 276 6.40 -15.65 18.62
N GLN A 277 6.71 -14.77 17.67
CA GLN A 277 5.79 -14.24 16.66
C GLN A 277 6.08 -14.78 15.24
N LYS A 278 7.13 -15.56 15.03
CA LYS A 278 7.48 -16.17 13.73
C LYS A 278 6.28 -16.81 13.03
N SER A 279 5.51 -17.62 13.76
CA SER A 279 4.34 -18.32 13.19
C SER A 279 3.22 -17.35 12.78
N ASN A 280 3.11 -16.21 13.43
CA ASN A 280 2.10 -15.19 13.15
C ASN A 280 2.42 -14.46 11.83
N PHE A 281 3.67 -14.01 11.67
CA PHE A 281 4.14 -13.41 10.41
C PHE A 281 4.03 -14.40 9.25
N LEU A 282 4.48 -15.64 9.42
CA LEU A 282 4.40 -16.66 8.37
C LEU A 282 2.96 -16.97 7.97
N ARG A 283 2.05 -17.09 8.93
CA ARG A 283 0.62 -17.33 8.68
C ARG A 283 -0.01 -16.16 7.95
N THR A 284 0.34 -14.93 8.33
CA THR A 284 -0.15 -13.71 7.70
C THR A 284 0.33 -13.62 6.25
N ALA A 285 1.64 -13.81 6.00
CA ALA A 285 2.20 -13.84 4.65
C ALA A 285 1.51 -14.90 3.77
N LYS A 286 1.38 -16.14 4.27
CA LYS A 286 0.69 -17.23 3.56
C LYS A 286 -0.78 -16.95 3.29
N ARG A 287 -1.47 -16.27 4.21
CA ARG A 287 -2.87 -15.85 4.00
C ARG A 287 -2.99 -14.82 2.89
N GLN A 288 -2.11 -13.80 2.88
CA GLN A 288 -2.08 -12.79 1.81
C GLN A 288 -1.75 -13.43 0.45
N GLN A 289 -0.74 -14.30 0.40
CA GLN A 289 -0.40 -15.10 -0.79
C GLN A 289 -1.60 -15.92 -1.29
N ALA A 290 -2.26 -16.67 -0.41
CA ALA A 290 -3.41 -17.49 -0.78
C ALA A 290 -4.61 -16.65 -1.26
N GLN A 291 -4.83 -15.46 -0.70
CA GLN A 291 -5.87 -14.54 -1.16
C GLN A 291 -5.57 -14.01 -2.57
N MET A 292 -4.32 -13.62 -2.84
CA MET A 292 -3.87 -13.23 -4.18
C MET A 292 -4.07 -14.38 -5.18
N GLU A 293 -3.61 -15.59 -4.86
CA GLU A 293 -3.77 -16.77 -5.72
C GLU A 293 -5.25 -17.14 -5.94
N SER A 294 -6.10 -16.98 -4.92
CA SER A 294 -7.54 -17.23 -5.04
C SER A 294 -8.22 -16.24 -5.99
N ARG A 295 -7.81 -14.96 -5.97
CA ARG A 295 -8.33 -13.95 -6.92
C ARG A 295 -7.92 -14.28 -8.34
N LEU A 296 -6.67 -14.72 -8.57
CA LEU A 296 -6.20 -15.08 -9.91
C LEU A 296 -6.85 -16.34 -10.47
N ARG A 297 -7.17 -17.33 -9.62
CA ARG A 297 -7.75 -18.61 -10.04
C ARG A 297 -9.12 -18.46 -10.68
N SER A 298 -9.90 -17.50 -10.21
CA SER A 298 -11.25 -17.19 -10.67
C SER A 298 -11.44 -15.69 -10.64
N ALA A 299 -10.67 -15.01 -11.50
CA ALA A 299 -10.64 -13.56 -11.54
C ALA A 299 -11.98 -13.06 -12.09
N ASP A 300 -12.68 -12.28 -11.29
CA ASP A 300 -13.99 -11.74 -11.62
C ASP A 300 -13.93 -10.23 -11.40
N LEU A 301 -13.83 -9.47 -12.49
CA LEU A 301 -13.74 -8.01 -12.44
C LEU A 301 -14.97 -7.37 -11.79
N ALA A 302 -16.17 -7.94 -11.98
CA ALA A 302 -17.40 -7.39 -11.42
C ALA A 302 -17.43 -7.53 -9.89
N ARG A 303 -16.93 -8.66 -9.38
CA ARG A 303 -16.84 -8.94 -7.94
C ARG A 303 -15.65 -8.24 -7.28
N ASP A 304 -14.45 -8.46 -7.82
CA ASP A 304 -13.18 -8.10 -7.18
C ASP A 304 -12.77 -6.66 -7.49
N LYS A 305 -13.33 -6.06 -8.55
CA LYS A 305 -13.03 -4.69 -8.99
C LYS A 305 -11.53 -4.45 -9.09
N VAL A 306 -11.05 -3.35 -8.49
CA VAL A 306 -9.65 -2.94 -8.49
C VAL A 306 -8.71 -4.02 -7.88
N LEU A 307 -9.19 -4.80 -6.91
CA LEU A 307 -8.37 -5.83 -6.24
C LEU A 307 -7.95 -6.96 -7.18
N ALA A 308 -8.62 -7.13 -8.30
CA ALA A 308 -8.21 -8.06 -9.35
C ALA A 308 -6.87 -7.64 -9.97
N PHE A 309 -6.65 -6.34 -10.14
CA PHE A 309 -5.40 -5.78 -10.67
C PHE A 309 -4.28 -5.79 -9.64
N TYR A 310 -4.61 -5.72 -8.36
CA TYR A 310 -3.63 -5.85 -7.26
C TYR A 310 -3.04 -7.26 -7.28
N ALA A 311 -3.92 -8.27 -7.33
CA ALA A 311 -3.51 -9.66 -7.45
C ALA A 311 -2.69 -9.93 -8.73
N LEU A 312 -3.08 -9.31 -9.86
CA LEU A 312 -2.33 -9.39 -11.11
C LEU A 312 -0.90 -8.85 -10.95
N GLY A 313 -0.76 -7.59 -10.50
CA GLY A 313 0.56 -6.99 -10.36
C GLY A 313 1.43 -7.74 -9.36
N ALA A 314 0.85 -8.23 -8.26
CA ALA A 314 1.59 -9.02 -7.28
C ALA A 314 2.14 -10.32 -7.87
N ALA A 315 1.35 -11.04 -8.67
CA ALA A 315 1.82 -12.23 -9.36
C ALA A 315 2.88 -11.91 -10.41
N GLN A 316 2.72 -10.83 -11.17
CA GLN A 316 3.71 -10.40 -12.16
C GLN A 316 5.05 -10.07 -11.52
N SER A 317 5.05 -9.35 -10.38
CA SER A 317 6.26 -9.10 -9.59
C SER A 317 6.91 -10.41 -9.12
N GLN A 318 6.14 -11.35 -8.56
CA GLN A 318 6.68 -12.64 -8.12
C GLN A 318 7.23 -13.50 -9.28
N ILE A 319 6.61 -13.43 -10.46
CA ILE A 319 7.11 -14.07 -11.68
C ILE A 319 8.46 -13.44 -12.09
N LEU A 320 8.57 -12.11 -12.08
CA LEU A 320 9.80 -11.40 -12.39
C LEU A 320 10.95 -11.76 -11.43
N GLU A 321 10.63 -11.94 -10.13
CA GLU A 321 11.60 -12.46 -9.15
C GLU A 321 12.09 -13.85 -9.52
N ARG A 322 11.18 -14.77 -9.89
CA ARG A 322 11.54 -16.13 -10.29
C ARG A 322 12.35 -16.19 -11.57
N LEU A 323 12.14 -15.25 -12.49
CA LEU A 323 12.95 -15.11 -13.71
C LEU A 323 14.37 -14.57 -13.41
N ASN A 324 14.65 -14.15 -12.17
CA ASN A 324 15.96 -13.73 -11.67
C ASN A 324 16.65 -12.70 -12.58
N THR A 325 15.92 -11.62 -12.87
CA THR A 325 16.39 -10.50 -13.70
C THR A 325 16.64 -9.26 -12.86
N ASP A 326 17.28 -8.24 -13.44
CA ASP A 326 17.48 -6.91 -12.84
C ASP A 326 16.21 -6.05 -12.82
N TRP A 327 15.03 -6.69 -12.78
CA TRP A 327 13.75 -6.04 -13.03
C TRP A 327 13.43 -4.93 -12.04
N LYS A 328 13.90 -4.99 -10.79
CA LYS A 328 13.62 -3.97 -9.77
C LYS A 328 14.29 -2.63 -10.07
N THR A 329 15.50 -2.66 -10.65
CA THR A 329 16.17 -1.46 -11.13
C THR A 329 15.34 -0.80 -12.22
N ARG A 330 14.86 -1.61 -13.17
CA ARG A 330 14.06 -1.14 -14.30
C ARG A 330 12.66 -0.74 -13.90
N TYR A 331 12.07 -1.42 -12.92
CA TYR A 331 10.81 -1.04 -12.28
C TYR A 331 10.86 0.38 -11.72
N ARG A 332 12.04 0.83 -11.24
CA ARG A 332 12.26 2.20 -10.73
C ARG A 332 12.47 3.23 -11.84
N THR A 333 12.89 2.85 -13.04
CA THR A 333 13.17 3.78 -14.14
C THR A 333 12.12 3.77 -15.25
N GLU A 334 11.32 2.71 -15.34
CA GLU A 334 10.31 2.49 -16.36
C GLU A 334 8.98 2.19 -15.64
N PRO A 335 8.14 3.21 -15.33
CA PRO A 335 6.93 2.99 -14.55
C PRO A 335 5.84 2.34 -15.41
N PHE A 336 4.89 1.65 -14.76
CA PHE A 336 3.68 1.14 -15.41
C PHE A 336 3.96 0.10 -16.51
N THR A 337 5.11 -0.58 -16.46
CA THR A 337 5.62 -1.43 -17.55
C THR A 337 5.82 -2.91 -17.16
N LEU A 338 5.10 -3.44 -16.15
CA LEU A 338 5.28 -4.84 -15.69
C LEU A 338 5.22 -5.86 -16.84
N LYS A 339 4.32 -5.68 -17.82
CA LYS A 339 4.25 -6.50 -19.03
C LYS A 339 5.53 -6.45 -19.88
N LEU A 340 6.06 -5.25 -20.13
CA LEU A 340 7.30 -5.07 -20.90
C LEU A 340 8.48 -5.74 -20.20
N LEU A 341 8.55 -5.64 -18.86
CA LEU A 341 9.58 -6.31 -18.07
C LEU A 341 9.50 -7.83 -18.24
N LEU A 342 8.29 -8.41 -18.26
CA LEU A 342 8.08 -9.84 -18.52
C LEU A 342 8.54 -10.24 -19.93
N GLU A 343 8.16 -9.47 -20.96
CA GLU A 343 8.56 -9.70 -22.36
C GLU A 343 10.09 -9.72 -22.50
N GLN A 344 10.77 -8.78 -21.86
CA GLN A 344 12.22 -8.69 -21.92
C GLN A 344 12.91 -9.80 -21.11
N ALA A 345 12.32 -10.21 -19.99
CA ALA A 345 12.86 -11.28 -19.16
C ALA A 345 12.89 -12.64 -19.91
N ILE A 346 11.86 -12.94 -20.72
CA ILE A 346 11.84 -14.19 -21.52
C ILE A 346 12.61 -14.09 -22.84
N SER A 347 12.84 -12.87 -23.34
CA SER A 347 13.60 -12.64 -24.58
C SER A 347 15.12 -12.80 -24.41
N ARG A 348 15.64 -12.71 -23.18
CA ARG A 348 17.06 -13.01 -22.88
C ARG A 348 17.31 -14.52 -23.00
N PRO A 349 18.40 -15.01 -23.62
CA PRO A 349 18.73 -16.43 -23.61
C PRO A 349 18.97 -16.96 -22.18
N SER A 350 18.54 -18.17 -21.87
CA SER A 350 18.83 -18.83 -20.60
C SER A 350 20.34 -19.09 -20.48
N GLY A 351 21.08 -18.27 -19.71
CA GLY A 351 22.48 -18.55 -19.35
C GLY A 351 23.49 -17.43 -19.60
N GLN A 352 23.22 -16.22 -19.14
CA GLN A 352 24.29 -15.24 -18.86
C GLN A 352 24.31 -14.90 -17.38
#